data_AF-A0A9E3XB19-F1
#
_entry.id   AF-A0A9E3XB19-F1
#
_cell.length_a   1.000
_cell.length_b   1.000
_cell.length_c   1.000
_cell.angle_alpha   90.00
_cell.angle_beta   90.00
_cell.angle_gamma   90.00
#
_symmetry.space_group_name_H-M   'P 1'
#
loop_
_entity.id
_entity.type
_entity.pdbx_description
1 polymer ?
#
loop_
_entity_poly.entity_id
_entity_poly.type
_entity_poly.pdbx_seq_one_letter_code
_entity_poly.pdbx_strand_id
1 'polypeptide(L)'
;MRHEQVKKAFLDWTEGRLQDTRRAEIETHLESCEGCRRYYRQMAELLAPADPALLPQLTADPFLPTRIKALAASPEKRLGKAGNFRWVWTTAMFLLAMYFGVFLGKGLAEEQRSSSTTELLSEFSEVYYPQTLADNWATIFETENGETK
;
A
#
# COMPACT_ATOMS: atom_id res chain seq x y z
N MET A 1 25.48 17.41 9.58
CA MET A 1 24.73 17.12 8.33
C MET A 1 24.82 15.63 8.01
N ARG A 2 23.76 15.00 7.48
CA ARG A 2 23.78 13.55 7.16
C ARG A 2 24.43 13.33 5.78
N HIS A 3 25.21 12.26 5.59
CA HIS A 3 25.89 11.95 4.32
C HIS A 3 24.93 11.90 3.12
N GLU A 4 23.72 11.35 3.30
CA GLU A 4 22.65 11.32 2.30
C GLU A 4 22.26 12.71 1.79
N GLN A 5 22.17 13.69 2.69
CA GLN A 5 21.79 15.06 2.33
C GLN A 5 22.87 15.75 1.52
N VAL A 6 24.14 15.49 1.86
CA VAL A 6 25.30 16.02 1.14
C VAL A 6 25.37 15.42 -0.26
N LYS A 7 25.19 14.11 -0.40
CA LYS A 7 25.15 13.46 -1.73
C LYS A 7 24.02 13.98 -2.62
N LYS A 8 22.83 14.19 -2.06
CA LYS A 8 21.68 14.75 -2.82
C LYS A 8 21.89 16.19 -3.27
N ALA A 9 22.61 16.99 -2.48
CA ALA A 9 22.89 18.38 -2.79
C ALA A 9 23.99 18.58 -3.84
N PHE A 10 24.64 17.51 -4.31
CA PHE A 10 25.76 17.60 -5.25
C PHE A 10 25.40 18.33 -6.56
N LEU A 11 24.29 17.97 -7.22
CA LEU A 11 23.90 18.59 -8.50
C LEU A 11 23.62 20.09 -8.36
N ASP A 12 22.88 20.47 -7.31
CA ASP A 12 22.58 21.87 -7.04
C ASP A 12 23.83 22.67 -6.65
N TRP A 13 24.81 22.02 -6.02
CA TRP A 13 26.11 22.61 -5.72
C TRP A 13 26.90 22.87 -7.00
N THR A 14 27.00 21.89 -7.91
CA THR A 14 27.73 22.03 -9.18
C THR A 14 27.09 23.03 -10.13
N GLU A 15 25.77 23.15 -10.11
CA GLU A 15 25.03 24.11 -10.94
C GLU A 15 24.91 25.51 -10.29
N GLY A 16 25.44 25.68 -9.08
CA GLY A 16 25.39 26.95 -8.36
C GLY A 16 24.01 27.38 -7.88
N ARG A 17 23.04 26.45 -7.80
CA ARG A 17 21.65 26.71 -7.39
C ARG A 17 21.42 26.70 -5.87
N LEU A 18 22.42 26.29 -5.09
CA LEU A 18 22.33 26.29 -3.63
C LEU A 18 22.38 27.70 -3.04
N GLN A 19 21.59 27.94 -2.00
CA GLN A 19 21.69 29.12 -1.15
C GLN A 19 23.04 29.16 -0.42
N ASP A 20 23.58 30.36 -0.19
CA ASP A 20 24.93 30.56 0.38
C ASP A 20 25.11 29.88 1.75
N THR A 21 24.10 29.93 2.61
CA THR A 21 24.10 29.24 3.92
C THR A 21 24.25 27.74 3.76
N ARG A 22 23.54 27.14 2.80
CA ARG A 22 23.56 25.71 2.52
C ARG A 22 24.88 25.26 1.89
N ARG A 23 25.47 26.12 1.06
CA ARG A 23 26.80 25.90 0.49
C ARG A 23 27.86 25.83 1.59
N ALA A 24 27.88 26.79 2.51
CA ALA A 24 28.82 26.81 3.63
C ALA A 24 28.70 25.58 4.54
N GLU A 25 27.48 25.12 4.84
CA GLU A 25 27.23 23.87 5.58
C GLU A 25 27.85 22.64 4.90
N ILE A 26 27.73 22.56 3.56
CA ILE A 26 28.27 21.46 2.78
C ILE A 26 29.80 21.52 2.75
N GLU A 27 30.38 22.70 2.51
CA GLU A 27 31.83 22.90 2.52
C GLU A 27 32.45 22.48 3.85
N THR A 28 31.85 22.93 4.97
CA THR A 28 32.26 22.51 6.32
C THR A 28 32.19 20.98 6.51
N HIS A 29 31.17 20.33 5.94
CA HIS A 29 31.08 18.87 6.00
C HIS A 29 32.14 18.18 5.12
N LEU A 30 32.46 18.73 3.96
CA LEU A 30 33.50 18.19 3.07
C LEU A 30 34.90 18.33 3.68
N GLU A 31 35.14 19.34 4.51
CA GLU A 31 36.39 19.51 5.27
C GLU A 31 36.58 18.44 6.35
N SER A 32 35.50 17.98 6.97
CA SER A 32 35.54 17.00 8.06
C SER A 32 35.33 15.55 7.62
N CYS A 33 34.65 15.31 6.48
CA CYS A 33 34.32 13.96 6.01
C CYS A 33 35.05 13.59 4.72
N GLU A 34 36.06 12.72 4.82
CA GLU A 34 36.82 12.23 3.67
C GLU A 34 35.95 11.45 2.67
N GLY A 35 34.98 10.65 3.14
CA GLY A 35 34.09 9.87 2.29
C GLY A 35 33.22 10.75 1.38
N CYS A 36 32.65 11.82 1.93
CA CYS A 36 31.87 12.78 1.15
C CYS A 36 32.76 13.58 0.18
N ARG A 37 33.98 13.94 0.60
CA ARG A 37 34.96 14.61 -0.28
C ARG A 37 35.35 13.74 -1.47
N ARG A 38 35.61 12.45 -1.25
CA ARG A 38 35.93 11.49 -2.31
C ARG A 38 34.78 11.32 -3.29
N TYR A 39 33.54 11.21 -2.79
CA TYR A 39 32.34 11.17 -3.62
C TYR A 39 32.21 12.41 -4.50
N TYR A 40 32.35 13.61 -3.94
CA TYR A 40 32.28 14.86 -4.70
C TYR A 40 33.34 14.93 -5.79
N ARG A 41 34.58 14.51 -5.50
CA ARG A 41 35.66 14.46 -6.49
C ARG A 41 35.34 13.52 -7.65
N GLN A 42 34.91 12.29 -7.34
CA GLN A 42 34.55 11.30 -8.35
C GLN A 42 33.39 11.76 -9.23
N MET A 43 32.34 12.32 -8.63
CA MET A 43 31.21 12.83 -9.40
C MET A 43 31.59 14.04 -10.25
N ALA A 44 32.43 14.94 -9.74
CA ALA A 44 32.93 16.07 -10.50
C ALA A 44 33.78 15.64 -11.70
N GLU A 45 34.56 14.56 -11.57
CA GLU A 45 35.33 13.98 -12.67
C GLU A 45 34.43 13.35 -13.74
N LEU A 46 33.40 12.60 -13.33
CA LEU A 46 32.43 11.99 -14.26
C LEU A 46 31.59 13.03 -15.02
N LEU A 47 31.31 14.17 -14.39
CA LEU A 47 30.54 15.27 -14.96
C LEU A 47 31.43 16.37 -15.56
N ALA A 48 32.75 16.18 -15.56
CA ALA A 48 33.65 17.12 -16.17
C ALA A 48 33.28 17.25 -17.67
N PRO A 49 33.21 18.48 -18.20
CA PRO A 49 32.91 18.68 -19.61
C PRO A 49 33.94 17.90 -20.43
N ALA A 50 33.45 17.00 -21.29
CA ALA A 50 34.31 16.27 -22.20
C ALA A 50 35.06 17.26 -23.08
N ASP A 51 36.35 17.04 -23.28
CA ASP A 51 37.17 17.88 -24.15
C ASP A 51 36.55 17.88 -25.56
N PRO A 52 36.10 19.03 -26.08
CA PRO A 52 35.48 19.11 -27.39
C PRO A 52 36.45 18.70 -28.51
N ALA A 53 37.76 18.70 -28.28
CA ALA A 53 38.75 18.19 -29.22
C ALA A 53 38.78 16.66 -29.30
N LEU A 54 38.36 15.96 -28.24
CA LEU A 54 38.25 14.50 -28.17
C LEU A 54 36.88 13.99 -28.61
N LEU A 55 35.88 14.88 -28.70
CA LEU A 55 34.57 14.51 -29.21
C LEU A 55 34.65 14.30 -30.73
N PRO A 56 34.17 13.15 -31.26
CA PRO A 56 34.06 12.98 -32.70
C PRO A 56 33.17 14.09 -33.26
N GLN A 57 33.63 14.78 -34.32
CA GLN A 57 32.78 15.74 -35.02
C GLN A 57 31.58 15.00 -35.60
N LEU A 58 30.41 15.14 -34.97
CA LEU A 58 29.17 14.65 -35.54
C LEU A 58 28.86 15.49 -36.78
N THR A 59 29.07 14.91 -37.96
CA THR A 59 28.51 15.45 -39.19
C THR A 59 27.01 15.49 -39.06
N ALA A 60 26.40 16.65 -39.26
CA ALA A 60 24.95 16.80 -39.21
C ALA A 60 24.32 15.85 -40.23
N ASP A 61 23.59 14.83 -39.74
CA ASP A 61 22.85 13.92 -40.61
C ASP A 61 21.80 14.75 -41.37
N PRO A 62 21.86 14.82 -42.71
CA PRO A 62 20.94 15.61 -43.51
C PRO A 62 19.48 15.16 -43.35
N PHE A 63 19.24 13.93 -42.88
CA PHE A 63 17.91 13.37 -42.67
C PHE A 63 17.40 13.49 -41.23
N LEU A 64 18.19 14.02 -40.30
CA LEU A 64 17.80 14.20 -38.90
C LEU A 64 16.51 15.05 -38.76
N PRO A 65 16.36 16.21 -39.44
CA PRO A 65 15.13 17.00 -39.38
C PRO A 65 13.92 16.24 -39.94
N THR A 66 14.13 15.46 -41.01
CA THR A 66 13.09 14.65 -41.65
C THR A 66 12.65 13.50 -40.74
N ARG A 67 13.60 12.86 -40.03
CA ARG A 67 13.33 11.79 -39.07
C ARG A 67 12.62 12.32 -37.82
N ILE A 68 13.02 13.49 -37.30
CA ILE A 68 12.31 14.16 -36.20
C ILE A 68 10.88 14.51 -36.62
N LYS A 69 10.70 15.07 -37.83
CA LYS A 69 9.37 15.35 -38.38
C LYS A 69 8.54 14.08 -38.55
N ALA A 70 9.13 12.99 -39.01
CA ALA A 70 8.45 11.70 -39.17
C ALA A 70 8.03 11.11 -37.81
N LEU A 71 8.87 11.22 -36.77
CA LEU A 71 8.53 10.80 -35.40
C LEU A 71 7.43 11.70 -34.79
N ALA A 72 7.50 13.01 -35.01
CA ALA A 72 6.47 13.93 -34.51
C ALA A 72 5.14 13.81 -35.28
N ALA A 73 5.20 13.46 -36.57
CA ALA A 73 4.04 13.25 -37.43
C ALA A 73 3.46 11.84 -37.31
N SER A 74 4.23 10.86 -36.83
CA SER A 74 3.64 9.63 -36.34
C SER A 74 2.84 10.01 -35.09
N PRO A 75 1.50 9.85 -35.09
CA PRO A 75 0.81 9.74 -33.83
C PRO A 75 1.34 8.44 -33.25
N GLU A 76 2.45 8.51 -32.51
CA GLU A 76 2.63 7.61 -31.38
C GLU A 76 1.25 7.59 -30.75
N LYS A 77 0.62 6.42 -30.79
CA LYS A 77 -0.54 6.14 -29.97
C LYS A 77 -0.08 6.56 -28.59
N ARG A 78 -0.41 7.80 -28.20
CA ARG A 78 -0.45 8.23 -26.83
C ARG A 78 -1.44 7.25 -26.28
N LEU A 79 -0.94 6.12 -25.78
CA LEU A 79 -1.58 5.27 -24.80
C LEU A 79 -1.79 6.25 -23.65
N GLY A 80 -2.86 7.04 -23.77
CA GLY A 80 -3.20 8.04 -22.82
C GLY A 80 -3.28 7.31 -21.51
N LYS A 81 -2.66 7.87 -20.48
CA LYS A 81 -2.78 7.41 -19.09
C LYS A 81 -4.23 7.14 -18.65
N ALA A 82 -5.23 7.57 -19.42
CA ALA A 82 -6.63 7.19 -19.32
C ALA A 82 -6.92 5.68 -19.44
N GLY A 83 -6.06 4.89 -20.12
CA GLY A 83 -6.24 3.43 -20.24
C GLY A 83 -6.06 2.69 -18.91
N ASN A 84 -5.06 3.07 -18.12
CA ASN A 84 -4.79 2.43 -16.83
C ASN A 84 -5.81 2.82 -15.76
N PHE A 85 -6.39 4.02 -15.84
CA PHE A 85 -7.38 4.46 -14.85
C PHE A 85 -8.67 3.63 -14.91
N ARG A 86 -9.13 3.26 -16.12
CA ARG A 86 -10.29 2.35 -16.29
C ARG A 86 -10.03 0.98 -15.67
N TRP A 87 -8.81 0.46 -15.81
CA TRP A 87 -8.46 -0.88 -15.32
C TRP A 87 -8.36 -0.92 -13.79
N VAL A 88 -7.80 0.13 -13.18
CA VAL A 88 -7.76 0.28 -11.72
C VAL A 88 -9.18 0.36 -11.13
N TRP A 89 -10.08 1.08 -11.79
CA TRP A 89 -11.45 1.23 -11.31
C TRP A 89 -12.25 -0.08 -11.38
N THR A 90 -12.06 -0.88 -12.44
CA THR A 90 -12.68 -2.21 -12.53
C THR A 90 -12.19 -3.15 -11.44
N THR A 91 -10.88 -3.15 -11.13
CA THR A 91 -10.35 -3.99 -10.04
C THR A 91 -10.85 -3.54 -8.67
N ALA A 92 -10.98 -2.23 -8.46
CA ALA A 92 -11.50 -1.70 -7.19
C ALA A 92 -12.98 -2.06 -6.98
N MET A 93 -13.81 -1.94 -8.02
CA MET A 93 -15.24 -2.33 -7.95
C MET A 93 -15.41 -3.83 -7.71
N PHE A 94 -14.57 -4.68 -8.32
CA PHE A 94 -14.62 -6.11 -8.11
C PHE A 94 -14.29 -6.50 -6.66
N LEU A 95 -13.22 -5.90 -6.09
CA LEU A 95 -12.86 -6.11 -4.69
C LEU A 95 -13.96 -5.61 -3.74
N LEU A 96 -14.58 -4.47 -4.05
CA LEU A 96 -15.69 -3.93 -3.27
C LEU A 96 -16.89 -4.88 -3.27
N ALA A 97 -17.27 -5.40 -4.44
CA ALA A 97 -18.37 -6.36 -4.58
C ALA A 97 -18.09 -7.66 -3.80
N MET A 98 -16.86 -8.17 -3.87
CA MET A 98 -16.45 -9.35 -3.12
C MET A 98 -16.52 -9.10 -1.60
N TYR A 99 -16.05 -7.94 -1.14
CA TYR A 99 -16.15 -7.54 0.27
C TYR A 99 -17.60 -7.47 0.75
N PHE A 100 -18.48 -6.81 -0.01
CA PHE A 100 -19.91 -6.76 0.30
C PHE A 100 -20.53 -8.16 0.33
N GLY A 101 -20.21 -9.02 -0.64
CA GLY A 101 -20.72 -10.40 -0.66
C GLY A 101 -20.35 -11.20 0.59
N VAL A 102 -19.10 -11.08 1.06
CA VAL A 102 -18.65 -11.73 2.30
C VAL A 102 -19.37 -11.15 3.53
N PHE A 103 -19.56 -9.83 3.58
CA PHE A 103 -20.22 -9.17 4.70
C PHE A 103 -21.70 -9.56 4.81
N LEU A 104 -22.44 -9.54 3.68
CA LEU A 104 -23.84 -10.00 3.65
C LEU A 104 -23.95 -11.49 3.98
N GLY A 105 -23.05 -12.33 3.44
CA GLY A 105 -23.06 -13.76 3.70
C GLY A 105 -22.89 -14.11 5.18
N LYS A 106 -22.02 -13.39 5.89
CA LYS A 106 -21.86 -13.57 7.34
C LYS A 106 -23.08 -13.12 8.14
N GLY A 107 -23.70 -12.00 7.76
CA GLY A 107 -24.93 -11.52 8.43
C GLY A 107 -26.07 -12.55 8.34
N LEU A 108 -26.31 -13.08 7.14
CA LEU A 108 -27.36 -14.08 6.91
C LEU A 108 -27.07 -15.43 7.60
N ALA A 109 -25.81 -15.86 7.62
CA ALA A 109 -25.42 -17.12 8.27
C ALA A 109 -25.58 -17.09 9.80
N GLU A 110 -25.35 -15.93 10.42
CA GLU A 110 -25.51 -15.75 11.87
C GLU A 110 -26.99 -15.78 12.27
N GLU A 111 -27.85 -15.11 11.48
CA GLU A 111 -29.29 -15.05 11.73
C GLU A 111 -29.95 -16.43 11.56
N GLN A 112 -29.54 -17.20 10.56
CA GLN A 112 -30.05 -18.56 10.37
C GLN A 112 -29.57 -19.53 11.46
N ARG A 113 -28.33 -19.41 11.96
CA ARG A 113 -27.86 -20.22 13.10
C ARG A 113 -28.61 -19.91 14.38
N SER A 114 -28.86 -18.63 14.65
CA SER A 114 -29.65 -18.18 15.80
C SER A 114 -31.03 -18.86 15.83
N SER A 115 -31.78 -18.78 14.72
CA SER A 115 -33.11 -19.41 14.62
C SER A 115 -33.07 -20.92 14.79
N SER A 116 -32.13 -21.62 14.15
CA SER A 116 -32.01 -23.08 14.30
C SER A 116 -31.64 -23.50 15.72
N THR A 117 -30.79 -22.74 16.42
CA THR A 117 -30.46 -23.04 17.81
C THR A 117 -31.63 -22.80 18.77
N THR A 118 -32.44 -21.77 18.54
CA THR A 118 -33.62 -21.52 19.37
C THR A 118 -34.71 -22.58 19.16
N GLU A 119 -34.89 -23.05 17.92
CA GLU A 119 -35.88 -24.07 17.57
C GLU A 119 -35.47 -25.44 18.12
N LEU A 120 -34.20 -25.84 17.95
CA LEU A 120 -33.64 -27.05 18.57
C LEU A 120 -33.70 -27.01 20.09
N LEU A 121 -33.46 -25.85 20.72
CA LEU A 121 -33.55 -25.72 22.18
C LEU A 121 -34.99 -25.83 22.67
N SER A 122 -35.97 -25.28 21.94
CA SER A 122 -37.38 -25.44 22.28
C SER A 122 -37.84 -26.88 22.14
N GLU A 123 -37.49 -27.57 21.05
CA GLU A 123 -37.86 -28.96 20.81
C GLU A 123 -37.19 -29.91 21.83
N PHE A 124 -35.91 -29.68 22.15
CA PHE A 124 -35.22 -30.41 23.21
C PHE A 124 -35.86 -30.18 24.59
N SER A 125 -36.26 -28.94 24.89
CA SER A 125 -36.92 -28.62 26.16
C SER A 125 -38.28 -29.31 26.29
N GLU A 126 -39.03 -29.46 25.20
CA GLU A 126 -40.34 -30.10 25.20
C GLU A 126 -40.22 -31.64 25.40
N VAL A 127 -39.21 -32.27 24.82
CA VAL A 127 -39.00 -33.72 24.93
C VAL A 127 -38.43 -34.14 26.29
N TYR A 128 -37.56 -33.33 26.90
CA TYR A 128 -36.90 -33.66 28.16
C TYR A 128 -37.55 -33.03 29.40
N TYR A 129 -38.36 -31.98 29.25
CA TYR A 129 -39.18 -31.41 30.32
C TYR A 129 -40.71 -31.48 30.07
N PRO A 130 -41.27 -32.61 29.57
CA PRO A 130 -42.73 -32.72 29.38
C PRO A 130 -43.47 -32.82 30.72
N GLN A 131 -42.77 -33.13 31.81
CA GLN A 131 -43.31 -33.17 33.16
C GLN A 131 -42.64 -32.12 34.01
N THR A 132 -43.49 -31.33 34.66
CA THR A 132 -43.14 -30.02 35.13
C THR A 132 -42.03 -30.11 36.17
N LEU A 133 -41.05 -29.21 36.08
CA LEU A 133 -40.10 -29.00 37.17
C LEU A 133 -40.86 -28.81 38.49
N ALA A 134 -42.06 -28.22 38.44
CA ALA A 134 -42.98 -28.07 39.56
C ALA A 134 -43.46 -29.41 40.19
N ASP A 135 -43.76 -30.44 39.39
CA ASP A 135 -44.18 -31.76 39.89
C ASP A 135 -43.00 -32.51 40.54
N ASN A 136 -41.80 -32.37 39.98
CA ASN A 136 -40.59 -32.95 40.59
C ASN A 136 -40.14 -32.18 41.84
N TRP A 137 -40.36 -30.87 41.92
CA TRP A 137 -40.12 -30.12 43.15
C TRP A 137 -41.14 -30.46 44.25
N ALA A 138 -42.40 -30.71 43.90
CA ALA A 138 -43.43 -31.10 44.87
C ALA A 138 -43.11 -32.45 45.54
N THR A 139 -42.61 -33.43 44.79
CA THR A 139 -42.25 -34.76 45.34
C THR A 139 -41.02 -34.74 46.26
N ILE A 140 -40.08 -33.82 46.06
CA ILE A 140 -38.92 -33.64 46.97
C ILE A 140 -39.36 -33.05 48.31
N PHE A 141 -40.32 -32.12 48.33
CA PHE A 141 -40.82 -31.53 49.58
C PHE A 141 -41.86 -32.40 50.32
N GLU A 142 -42.58 -33.28 49.61
CA GLU A 142 -43.48 -34.25 50.24
C GLU A 142 -42.73 -35.40 50.94
N THR A 143 -41.57 -35.80 50.42
CA THR A 143 -40.75 -36.87 51.02
C THR A 143 -40.00 -36.45 52.28
N GLU A 144 -39.83 -35.15 52.54
CA GLU A 144 -39.17 -34.66 53.75
C GLU A 144 -40.12 -34.53 54.97
N ASN A 145 -41.44 -34.51 54.75
CA ASN A 145 -42.45 -34.37 55.82
C ASN A 145 -43.09 -35.70 56.26
N GLY A 146 -42.66 -36.82 55.72
CA GLY A 146 -43.38 -38.10 55.80
C GLY A 146 -42.61 -39.25 56.43
N GLU A 147 -41.91 -39.07 57.56
CA GLU A 147 -41.66 -40.15 58.54
C GLU A 147 -40.99 -39.63 59.84
N THR A 148 -41.78 -39.51 60.92
CA THR A 148 -41.42 -40.01 62.26
C THR A 148 -42.68 -40.13 63.13
N LYS A 149 -43.39 -41.26 63.01
CA LYS A 149 -43.77 -42.14 64.14
C LYS A 149 -44.72 -43.25 63.71
#